data_AF-A0A259LZ90-F1
#
_entry.id   AF-A0A259LZ90-F1
#
_cell.length_a   1.000
_cell.length_b   1.000
_cell.length_c   1.000
_cell.angle_alpha   90.00
_cell.angle_beta   90.00
_cell.angle_gamma   90.00
#
_symmetry.space_group_name_H-M   'P 1'
#
loop_
_entity.id
_entity.type
_entity.pdbx_description
1 polymer ?
#
loop_
_entity_poly.entity_id
_entity_poly.type
_entity_poly.pdbx_seq_one_letter_code
_entity_poly.pdbx_strand_id
1 'polypeptide(L)'
;MKKSGLCLAALFLAACANPPEERAALPPPDTEAEPVDCAPPSSFGGFLFWMEPPALPPGASLILKPWFTTQPGVMVPVPAACLEDVVLSGPATLEADGRTVTINADAGPGAAVQVQGKVGEAGLSGRILVYLEEAQPLVGRWSQPEEACANEGAEPVRELIFHPDDTFSLTWTPFEIYRDYWGTYTFEEGVLTLLPDGGNHIPSDAAFSGKVELGSGTLQLPPALFGTPARGAACTAPFRR
;
A
#
# COMPACT_ATOMS: atom_id res chain seq x y z
N MET A 1 -28.44 -65.64 45.47
CA MET A 1 -27.17 -66.41 45.58
C MET A 1 -26.26 -66.01 44.44
N LYS A 2 -24.96 -65.77 44.74
CA LYS A 2 -23.83 -65.40 43.85
C LYS A 2 -23.89 -63.95 43.31
N LYS A 3 -23.28 -62.94 43.94
CA LYS A 3 -21.86 -62.60 44.28
C LYS A 3 -20.95 -62.29 43.07
N SER A 4 -20.42 -61.07 43.13
CA SER A 4 -19.15 -60.55 42.56
C SER A 4 -19.13 -60.22 41.06
N GLY A 5 -18.52 -59.13 40.60
CA GLY A 5 -17.69 -58.09 41.23
C GLY A 5 -17.76 -56.80 40.39
N LEU A 6 -17.82 -55.63 41.01
CA LEU A 6 -16.69 -54.71 41.24
C LEU A 6 -15.65 -54.65 40.11
N CYS A 7 -15.71 -53.57 39.33
CA CYS A 7 -14.53 -52.82 38.90
C CYS A 7 -14.90 -51.34 38.88
N LEU A 8 -14.62 -50.66 39.99
CA LEU A 8 -14.58 -49.20 40.10
C LEU A 8 -13.41 -48.71 39.24
N ALA A 9 -13.69 -48.01 38.14
CA ALA A 9 -12.69 -47.19 37.48
C ALA A 9 -12.75 -45.79 38.11
N ALA A 10 -11.86 -45.53 39.06
CA ALA A 10 -11.63 -44.21 39.60
C ALA A 10 -10.88 -43.37 38.55
N LEU A 11 -11.58 -42.44 37.90
CA LEU A 11 -10.96 -41.38 37.13
C LEU A 11 -10.30 -40.40 38.11
N PHE A 12 -8.97 -40.45 38.20
CA PHE A 12 -8.18 -39.39 38.80
C PHE A 12 -8.27 -38.15 37.91
N LEU A 13 -8.96 -37.11 38.38
CA LEU A 13 -8.84 -35.75 37.88
C LEU A 13 -7.44 -35.24 38.26
N ALA A 14 -6.49 -35.39 37.35
CA ALA A 14 -5.24 -34.63 37.41
C ALA A 14 -5.57 -33.18 37.05
N ALA A 15 -5.75 -32.35 38.08
CA ALA A 15 -5.76 -30.90 37.92
C ALA A 15 -4.33 -30.47 37.55
N CYS A 16 -4.12 -30.06 36.30
CA CYS A 16 -2.93 -29.33 35.91
C CYS A 16 -2.97 -27.95 36.56
N ALA A 17 -2.45 -27.84 37.78
CA ALA A 17 -2.06 -26.56 38.34
C ALA A 17 -0.81 -26.11 37.58
N ASN A 18 -0.97 -25.21 36.61
CA ASN A 18 0.16 -24.50 36.03
C ASN A 18 0.82 -23.68 37.15
N PRO A 19 2.16 -23.75 37.34
CA PRO A 19 2.83 -22.82 38.23
C PRO A 19 2.62 -21.39 37.70
N PRO A 20 2.50 -20.39 38.58
CA PRO A 20 2.39 -19.01 38.16
C PRO A 20 3.65 -18.67 37.36
N GLU A 21 3.44 -18.25 36.12
CA GLU A 21 4.49 -17.68 35.27
C GLU A 21 5.17 -16.57 36.08
N GLU A 22 6.44 -16.80 36.41
CA GLU A 22 7.30 -15.80 37.02
C GLU A 22 7.47 -14.69 35.98
N ARG A 23 6.62 -13.66 36.06
CA ARG A 23 6.75 -12.46 35.24
C ARG A 23 8.17 -11.95 35.44
N ALA A 24 8.96 -12.02 34.36
CA ALA A 24 10.27 -11.40 34.32
C ALA A 24 10.14 -9.97 34.87
N ALA A 25 10.99 -9.64 35.84
CA ALA A 25 11.00 -8.32 36.45
C ALA A 25 11.15 -7.26 35.34
N LEU A 26 10.35 -6.20 35.43
CA LEU A 26 10.52 -5.03 34.57
C LEU A 26 11.97 -4.53 34.74
N PRO A 27 12.68 -4.21 33.65
CA PRO A 27 14.02 -3.64 33.75
C PRO A 27 13.96 -2.36 34.59
N PRO A 28 15.02 -2.06 35.38
CA PRO A 28 15.07 -0.88 36.22
C PRO A 28 14.88 0.40 35.37
N PRO A 29 14.29 1.45 35.96
CA PRO A 29 13.92 2.70 35.25
C PRO A 29 15.11 3.46 34.63
N ASP A 30 16.34 3.04 34.93
CA ASP A 30 17.59 3.68 34.50
C ASP A 30 18.37 2.85 33.46
N THR A 31 17.71 1.92 32.75
CA THR A 31 18.33 1.30 31.58
C THR A 31 18.39 2.35 30.48
N GLU A 32 19.51 3.07 30.37
CA GLU A 32 19.79 3.96 29.24
C GLU A 32 19.49 3.19 27.95
N ALA A 33 18.48 3.67 27.21
CA ALA A 33 18.19 3.13 25.90
C ALA A 33 19.47 3.22 25.05
N GLU A 34 19.84 2.13 24.37
CA GLU A 34 21.02 2.16 23.50
C GLU A 34 20.92 3.34 22.53
N PRO A 35 22.04 4.04 22.29
CA PRO A 35 22.04 5.20 21.40
C PRO A 35 21.53 4.78 20.02
N VAL A 36 20.48 5.45 19.58
CA VAL A 36 19.89 5.18 18.27
C VAL A 36 20.84 5.71 17.20
N ASP A 37 21.33 4.83 16.33
CA ASP A 37 22.13 5.24 15.18
C ASP A 37 21.22 5.81 14.08
N CYS A 38 21.38 7.12 13.85
CA CYS A 38 20.65 7.87 12.84
C CYS A 38 21.53 8.22 11.63
N ALA A 39 22.78 7.73 11.58
CA ALA A 39 23.64 7.94 10.43
C ALA A 39 23.07 7.22 9.20
N PRO A 40 23.23 7.79 7.99
CA PRO A 40 22.85 7.09 6.78
C PRO A 40 23.71 5.81 6.65
N PRO A 41 23.11 4.66 6.27
CA PRO A 41 23.85 3.41 6.09
C PRO A 41 24.95 3.47 5.01
N SER A 42 24.93 4.50 4.16
CA SER A 42 25.83 4.70 3.02
C SER A 42 25.97 6.20 2.70
N SER A 43 27.10 6.59 2.11
CA SER A 43 27.30 7.95 1.58
C SER A 43 26.56 8.21 0.26
N PHE A 44 25.99 7.16 -0.35
CA PHE A 44 25.18 7.23 -1.56
C PHE A 44 23.77 6.74 -1.25
N GLY A 45 22.76 7.52 -1.67
CA GLY A 45 21.36 7.21 -1.43
C GLY A 45 20.56 8.42 -0.96
N GLY A 46 19.34 8.18 -0.49
CA GLY A 46 18.45 9.21 0.03
C GLY A 46 17.44 8.67 1.04
N PHE A 47 16.93 9.58 1.87
CA PHE A 47 15.84 9.29 2.79
C PHE A 47 14.48 9.55 2.14
N LEU A 48 13.49 8.73 2.46
CA LEU A 48 12.11 8.89 2.00
C LEU A 48 11.12 8.28 3.00
N PHE A 49 9.86 8.69 2.94
CA PHE A 49 8.80 8.00 3.68
C PHE A 49 8.24 6.79 2.94
N TRP A 50 8.12 6.89 1.61
CA TRP A 50 7.56 5.85 0.74
C TRP A 50 7.94 6.13 -0.72
N MET A 51 7.94 5.08 -1.54
CA MET A 51 8.11 5.21 -3.00
C MET A 51 6.81 5.71 -3.65
N GLU A 52 5.68 5.24 -3.14
CA GLU A 52 4.35 5.64 -3.59
C GLU A 52 3.52 6.19 -2.43
N PRO A 53 2.85 7.34 -2.60
CA PRO A 53 1.95 7.91 -1.61
C PRO A 53 0.91 6.90 -1.10
N PRO A 54 0.83 6.67 0.22
CA PRO A 54 -0.27 5.88 0.78
C PRO A 54 -1.59 6.64 0.59
N ALA A 55 -2.67 5.87 0.40
CA ALA A 55 -4.03 6.37 0.34
C ALA A 55 -4.79 5.93 1.61
N LEU A 56 -5.40 6.89 2.32
CA LEU A 56 -6.08 6.65 3.61
C LEU A 56 -7.48 7.27 3.60
N PRO A 57 -8.49 6.62 4.20
CA PRO A 57 -9.79 7.23 4.38
C PRO A 57 -9.81 8.25 5.52
N PRO A 58 -10.80 9.16 5.55
CA PRO A 58 -11.03 10.07 6.67
C PRO A 58 -11.09 9.33 8.01
N GLY A 59 -10.41 9.86 9.02
CA GLY A 59 -10.31 9.26 10.36
C GLY A 59 -9.30 8.12 10.50
N ALA A 60 -8.66 7.66 9.42
CA ALA A 60 -7.58 6.68 9.52
C ALA A 60 -6.26 7.32 9.97
N SER A 61 -5.43 6.52 10.62
CA SER A 61 -4.10 6.94 11.08
C SER A 61 -2.98 6.11 10.42
N LEU A 62 -1.83 6.75 10.22
CA LEU A 62 -0.61 6.16 9.70
C LEU A 62 0.58 6.58 10.57
N ILE A 63 1.42 5.62 10.94
CA ILE A 63 2.68 5.93 11.64
C ILE A 63 3.75 6.19 10.58
N LEU A 64 4.36 7.37 10.61
CA LEU A 64 5.48 7.72 9.75
C LEU A 64 6.69 6.85 10.04
N LYS A 65 7.24 6.24 9.00
CA LYS A 65 8.46 5.43 9.07
C LYS A 65 9.44 5.94 8.01
N PRO A 66 10.57 6.55 8.40
CA PRO A 66 11.60 6.91 7.45
C PRO A 66 12.30 5.65 6.93
N TRP A 67 12.73 5.71 5.68
CA TRP A 67 13.53 4.70 5.01
C TRP A 67 14.72 5.35 4.35
N PHE A 68 15.78 4.57 4.15
CA PHE A 68 16.92 4.94 3.34
C PHE A 68 17.02 4.01 2.14
N THR A 69 17.27 4.56 0.97
CA THR A 69 17.47 3.80 -0.26
C THR A 69 18.80 4.16 -0.89
N THR A 70 19.59 3.14 -1.26
CA THR A 70 20.83 3.31 -2.04
C THR A 70 20.58 3.18 -3.53
N GLN A 71 19.48 2.52 -3.92
CA GLN A 71 19.06 2.28 -5.31
C GLN A 71 17.58 1.89 -5.31
N PRO A 72 16.84 2.13 -6.41
CA PRO A 72 15.43 1.72 -6.53
C PRO A 72 15.22 0.25 -6.11
N GLY A 73 14.14 0.00 -5.37
CA GLY A 73 13.78 -1.35 -4.90
C GLY A 73 14.52 -1.85 -3.65
N VAL A 74 15.58 -1.17 -3.18
CA VAL A 74 16.26 -1.50 -1.91
C VAL A 74 15.91 -0.45 -0.85
N MET A 75 15.20 -0.89 0.20
CA MET A 75 14.70 -0.03 1.26
C MET A 75 15.20 -0.53 2.62
N VAL A 76 15.98 0.30 3.31
CA VAL A 76 16.49 0.02 4.66
C VAL A 76 15.67 0.85 5.66
N PRO A 77 15.06 0.23 6.69
CA PRO A 77 14.30 0.98 7.67
C PRO A 77 15.23 1.87 8.48
N VAL A 78 14.84 3.13 8.67
CA VAL A 78 15.53 4.06 9.57
C VAL A 78 14.77 4.05 10.89
N PRO A 79 15.47 3.99 12.04
CA PRO A 79 14.80 3.99 13.33
C PRO A 79 13.87 5.20 13.46
N ALA A 80 12.64 4.96 13.92
CA ALA A 80 11.63 6.01 13.99
C ALA A 80 11.97 7.13 14.99
N ALA A 81 12.95 6.93 15.88
CA ALA A 81 13.45 7.97 16.77
C ALA A 81 14.37 8.99 16.06
N CYS A 82 14.85 8.67 14.87
CA CYS A 82 15.66 9.56 14.05
C CYS A 82 14.84 10.55 13.22
N LEU A 83 13.52 10.39 13.18
CA LEU A 83 12.63 11.30 12.47
C LEU A 83 12.33 12.50 13.35
N GLU A 84 12.73 13.68 12.88
CA GLU A 84 12.64 14.95 13.59
C GLU A 84 11.88 15.99 12.77
N ASP A 85 11.49 17.10 13.42
CA ASP A 85 10.88 18.28 12.78
C ASP A 85 9.69 17.96 11.85
N VAL A 86 8.82 17.02 12.24
CA VAL A 86 7.68 16.64 11.41
C VAL A 86 6.69 17.79 11.29
N VAL A 87 6.40 18.20 10.06
CA VAL A 87 5.41 19.24 9.74
C VAL A 87 4.41 18.70 8.73
N LEU A 88 3.13 18.92 9.02
CA LEU A 88 2.03 18.57 8.14
C LEU A 88 1.40 19.81 7.50
N SER A 89 0.94 19.66 6.26
CA SER A 89 0.07 20.64 5.60
C SER A 89 -1.04 19.91 4.85
N GLY A 90 -2.29 20.28 5.10
CA GLY A 90 -3.48 19.60 4.57
C GLY A 90 -4.44 19.14 5.68
N PRO A 91 -5.47 18.34 5.34
CA PRO A 91 -6.53 17.94 6.28
C PRO A 91 -6.10 16.76 7.16
N ALA A 92 -5.08 16.96 7.98
CA ALA A 92 -4.61 15.96 8.94
C ALA A 92 -4.04 16.60 10.20
N THR A 93 -3.93 15.78 11.25
CA THR A 93 -3.35 16.15 12.53
C THR A 93 -2.17 15.22 12.84
N LEU A 94 -1.10 15.79 13.42
CA LEU A 94 0.01 15.03 13.97
C LEU A 94 -0.28 14.77 15.45
N GLU A 95 -0.27 13.50 15.85
CA GLU A 95 -0.50 13.11 17.23
C GLU A 95 0.67 13.51 18.14
N ALA A 96 0.46 13.44 19.46
CA ALA A 96 1.45 13.85 20.46
C ALA A 96 2.76 13.04 20.43
N ASP A 97 2.78 11.88 19.78
CA ASP A 97 4.00 11.09 19.56
C ASP A 97 4.90 11.64 18.45
N GLY A 98 4.47 12.72 17.78
CA GLY A 98 5.19 13.43 16.73
C GLY A 98 5.31 12.66 15.41
N ARG A 99 4.62 11.52 15.26
CA ARG A 99 4.85 10.58 14.13
C ARG A 99 3.59 9.91 13.61
N THR A 100 2.54 9.81 14.41
CA THR A 100 1.26 9.30 13.96
C THR A 100 0.49 10.43 13.30
N VAL A 101 0.16 10.26 12.02
CA VAL A 101 -0.66 11.19 11.25
C VAL A 101 -2.06 10.63 11.18
N THR A 102 -3.05 11.42 11.62
CA THR A 102 -4.47 11.07 11.52
C THR A 102 -5.13 11.98 10.49
N ILE A 103 -5.78 11.38 9.48
CA ILE A 103 -6.55 12.12 8.49
C ILE A 103 -7.81 12.69 9.16
N ASN A 104 -8.08 13.98 8.98
CA ASN A 104 -9.25 14.61 9.59
C ASN A 104 -10.53 13.97 9.06
N ALA A 105 -11.56 13.86 9.90
CA ALA A 105 -12.82 13.19 9.56
C ALA A 105 -13.62 13.91 8.45
N ASP A 106 -13.35 15.20 8.24
CA ASP A 106 -13.97 16.05 7.21
C ASP A 106 -13.09 16.18 5.95
N ALA A 107 -11.98 15.45 5.85
CA ALA A 107 -11.12 15.47 4.69
C ALA A 107 -11.87 14.99 3.44
N GLY A 108 -11.87 15.81 2.39
CA GLY A 108 -12.51 15.46 1.11
C GLY A 108 -11.73 14.40 0.33
N PRO A 109 -12.41 13.57 -0.49
CA PRO A 109 -11.74 12.64 -1.39
C PRO A 109 -10.80 13.37 -2.35
N GLY A 110 -9.65 12.77 -2.64
CA GLY A 110 -8.59 13.35 -3.46
C GLY A 110 -7.78 14.47 -2.82
N ALA A 111 -8.10 14.89 -1.59
CA ALA A 111 -7.24 15.81 -0.86
C ALA A 111 -5.86 15.18 -0.59
N ALA A 112 -4.83 16.02 -0.49
CA ALA A 112 -3.48 15.59 -0.19
C ALA A 112 -2.98 16.21 1.12
N VAL A 113 -2.31 15.40 1.93
CA VAL A 113 -1.55 15.84 3.10
C VAL A 113 -0.08 15.80 2.73
N GLN A 114 0.57 16.96 2.74
CA GLN A 114 2.01 17.08 2.61
C GLN A 114 2.65 16.78 3.97
N VAL A 115 3.64 15.90 3.97
CA VAL A 115 4.43 15.54 5.14
C VAL A 115 5.87 15.96 4.88
N GLN A 116 6.43 16.74 5.78
CA GLN A 116 7.85 17.07 5.81
C GLN A 116 8.45 16.60 7.12
N GLY A 117 9.73 16.27 7.13
CA GLY A 117 10.49 15.93 8.33
C GLY A 117 11.97 15.89 8.03
N LYS A 118 12.79 15.47 9.00
CA LYS A 118 14.24 15.32 8.83
C LYS A 118 14.76 14.05 9.47
N VAL A 119 15.89 13.56 8.96
CA VAL A 119 16.77 12.60 9.63
C VAL A 119 18.16 13.21 9.65
N GLY A 120 18.60 13.67 10.83
CA GLY A 120 19.76 14.55 10.94
C GLY A 120 19.58 15.81 10.09
N GLU A 121 20.54 16.11 9.23
CA GLU A 121 20.48 17.27 8.32
C GLU A 121 19.67 17.01 7.03
N ALA A 122 19.27 15.77 6.76
CA ALA A 122 18.59 15.41 5.53
C ALA A 122 17.07 15.61 5.65
N GLY A 123 16.50 16.43 4.77
CA GLY A 123 15.04 16.61 4.69
C GLY A 123 14.34 15.44 3.98
N LEU A 124 13.17 15.07 4.49
CA LEU A 124 12.24 14.11 3.89
C LEU A 124 10.95 14.84 3.51
N SER A 125 10.38 14.46 2.38
CA SER A 125 9.08 14.92 1.95
C SER A 125 8.25 13.76 1.43
N GLY A 126 6.94 13.80 1.66
CA GLY A 126 5.99 12.81 1.21
C GLY A 126 4.60 13.40 1.09
N ARG A 127 3.72 12.69 0.38
CA ARG A 127 2.28 12.96 0.33
C ARG A 127 1.49 11.77 0.81
N ILE A 128 0.43 12.02 1.58
CA ILE A 128 -0.62 11.04 1.87
C ILE A 128 -1.87 11.50 1.12
N LEU A 129 -2.53 10.58 0.42
CA LEU A 129 -3.72 10.88 -0.36
C LEU A 129 -4.98 10.47 0.42
N VAL A 130 -6.01 11.30 0.40
CA VAL A 130 -7.29 11.02 1.05
C VAL A 130 -8.18 10.27 0.07
N TYR A 131 -8.65 9.10 0.49
CA TYR A 131 -9.43 8.17 -0.34
C TYR A 131 -10.81 7.90 0.24
N LEU A 132 -11.85 7.97 -0.59
CA LEU A 132 -13.18 7.49 -0.23
C LEU A 132 -13.73 6.57 -1.33
N GLU A 133 -13.98 5.31 -1.00
CA GLU A 133 -14.39 4.29 -1.98
C GLU A 133 -15.68 4.65 -2.73
N GLU A 134 -16.69 5.17 -2.02
CA GLU A 134 -17.97 5.56 -2.61
C GLU A 134 -17.83 6.69 -3.65
N ALA A 135 -16.88 7.62 -3.43
CA ALA A 135 -16.64 8.73 -4.34
C ALA A 135 -15.64 8.38 -5.45
N GLN A 136 -14.73 7.43 -5.20
CA GLN A 136 -13.61 7.10 -6.08
C GLN A 136 -13.50 5.57 -6.28
N PRO A 137 -14.48 4.93 -6.93
CA PRO A 137 -14.61 3.47 -6.94
C PRO A 137 -13.49 2.76 -7.73
N LEU A 138 -12.79 3.47 -8.62
CA LEU A 138 -11.66 2.93 -9.37
C LEU A 138 -10.35 2.93 -8.58
N VAL A 139 -10.22 3.75 -7.53
CA VAL A 139 -8.95 3.88 -6.79
C VAL A 139 -8.51 2.54 -6.23
N GLY A 140 -7.23 2.28 -6.42
CA GLY A 140 -6.56 1.04 -6.03
C GLY A 140 -5.73 0.44 -7.16
N ARG A 141 -5.19 -0.73 -6.88
CA ARG A 141 -4.44 -1.54 -7.82
C ARG A 141 -5.35 -2.59 -8.43
N TRP A 142 -5.18 -2.81 -9.72
CA TRP A 142 -5.91 -3.76 -10.53
C TRP A 142 -4.94 -4.57 -11.39
N SER A 143 -5.26 -5.83 -11.67
CA SER A 143 -4.47 -6.72 -12.52
C SER A 143 -5.35 -7.70 -13.29
N GLN A 144 -4.90 -8.13 -14.46
CA GLN A 144 -5.54 -9.19 -15.23
C GLN A 144 -4.98 -10.57 -14.81
N PRO A 145 -5.82 -11.62 -14.71
CA PRO A 145 -5.36 -12.96 -14.36
C PRO A 145 -4.43 -13.55 -15.42
N GLU A 146 -3.21 -13.91 -15.05
CA GLU A 146 -2.20 -14.41 -16.00
C GLU A 146 -2.65 -15.65 -16.77
N GLU A 147 -3.28 -16.62 -16.10
CA GLU A 147 -3.76 -17.85 -16.73
C GLU A 147 -4.83 -17.58 -17.80
N ALA A 148 -5.74 -16.64 -17.55
CA ALA A 148 -6.78 -16.28 -18.51
C ALA A 148 -6.17 -15.66 -19.78
N CYS A 149 -5.23 -14.72 -19.60
CA CYS A 149 -4.54 -14.06 -20.70
C CYS A 149 -3.64 -15.04 -21.49
N ALA A 150 -2.97 -15.97 -20.80
CA ALA A 150 -2.15 -16.99 -21.45
C ALA A 150 -2.98 -17.91 -22.35
N ASN A 151 -4.20 -18.27 -21.95
CA ASN A 151 -5.13 -19.06 -22.78
C ASN A 151 -5.59 -18.31 -24.03
N GLU A 152 -5.56 -16.97 -24.01
CA GLU A 152 -5.81 -16.10 -25.17
C GLU A 152 -4.55 -15.85 -26.02
N GLY A 153 -3.38 -16.30 -25.58
CA GLY A 153 -2.09 -15.95 -26.20
C GLY A 153 -1.77 -14.45 -26.06
N ALA A 154 -2.28 -13.80 -25.01
CA ALA A 154 -2.20 -12.38 -24.77
C ALA A 154 -1.36 -12.03 -23.53
N GLU A 155 -0.88 -10.79 -23.46
CA GLU A 155 -0.11 -10.28 -22.32
C GLU A 155 -1.06 -9.62 -21.29
N PRO A 156 -1.03 -10.02 -20.01
CA PRO A 156 -1.82 -9.38 -18.98
C PRO A 156 -1.27 -7.99 -18.62
N VAL A 157 -2.15 -7.04 -18.37
CA VAL A 157 -1.81 -5.88 -17.54
C VAL A 157 -1.65 -6.35 -16.10
N ARG A 158 -0.44 -6.27 -15.56
CA ARG A 158 -0.13 -6.73 -14.19
C ARG A 158 -0.29 -5.63 -13.15
N GLU A 159 -0.19 -4.37 -13.56
CA GLU A 159 -0.43 -3.21 -12.71
C GLU A 159 -1.25 -2.20 -13.48
N LEU A 160 -2.45 -1.94 -13.01
CA LEU A 160 -3.23 -0.75 -13.33
C LEU A 160 -3.55 -0.09 -12.00
N ILE A 161 -2.96 1.08 -11.75
CA ILE A 161 -3.10 1.77 -10.47
C ILE A 161 -3.82 3.08 -10.72
N PHE A 162 -4.96 3.27 -10.05
CA PHE A 162 -5.65 4.56 -9.98
C PHE A 162 -5.43 5.17 -8.60
N HIS A 163 -4.89 6.37 -8.55
CA HIS A 163 -4.65 7.10 -7.31
C HIS A 163 -5.82 8.03 -6.99
N PRO A 164 -6.02 8.41 -5.70
CA PRO A 164 -7.03 9.37 -5.31
C PRO A 164 -6.83 10.79 -5.87
N ASP A 165 -5.64 11.15 -6.33
CA ASP A 165 -5.34 12.46 -6.92
C ASP A 165 -5.56 12.50 -8.43
N ASP A 166 -6.46 11.65 -8.94
CA ASP A 166 -6.83 11.52 -10.35
C ASP A 166 -5.67 11.16 -11.29
N THR A 167 -4.58 10.61 -10.73
CA THR A 167 -3.47 10.06 -11.52
C THR A 167 -3.61 8.55 -11.70
N PHE A 168 -3.05 8.03 -12.80
CA PHE A 168 -2.99 6.60 -13.04
C PHE A 168 -1.64 6.16 -13.56
N SER A 169 -1.35 4.87 -13.43
CA SER A 169 -0.26 4.22 -14.14
C SER A 169 -0.67 2.83 -14.62
N LEU A 170 -0.04 2.40 -15.71
CA LEU A 170 -0.21 1.07 -16.28
C LEU A 170 1.15 0.42 -16.52
N THR A 171 1.25 -0.85 -16.15
CA THR A 171 2.42 -1.69 -16.36
C THR A 171 2.01 -3.10 -16.81
N TRP A 172 2.50 -3.54 -17.96
CA TRP A 172 2.39 -4.94 -18.39
C TRP A 172 3.43 -5.80 -17.70
N THR A 173 4.70 -5.41 -17.68
CA THR A 173 5.80 -6.18 -17.08
C THR A 173 6.47 -5.40 -15.93
N PRO A 174 6.03 -5.59 -14.68
CA PRO A 174 6.55 -4.86 -13.53
C PRO A 174 8.01 -5.20 -13.26
N PHE A 175 8.84 -4.17 -13.10
CA PHE A 175 10.24 -4.30 -12.72
C PHE A 175 10.70 -3.02 -12.02
N GLU A 176 11.05 -3.12 -10.73
CA GLU A 176 11.40 -1.97 -9.89
C GLU A 176 10.36 -0.83 -9.95
N ILE A 177 10.72 0.34 -10.50
CA ILE A 177 9.86 1.52 -10.66
C ILE A 177 9.32 1.67 -12.09
N TYR A 178 9.53 0.66 -12.95
CA TYR A 178 9.12 0.72 -14.35
C TYR A 178 7.60 0.80 -14.47
N ARG A 179 7.16 1.70 -15.35
CA ARG A 179 5.77 1.87 -15.76
C ARG A 179 5.73 2.01 -17.27
N ASP A 180 4.78 1.39 -17.96
CA ASP A 180 4.67 1.54 -19.40
C ASP A 180 4.18 2.95 -19.74
N TYR A 181 3.14 3.44 -19.06
CA TYR A 181 2.75 4.84 -19.12
C TYR A 181 1.93 5.28 -17.91
N TRP A 182 1.79 6.59 -17.78
CA TRP A 182 1.09 7.24 -16.68
C TRP A 182 0.47 8.56 -17.17
N GLY A 183 -0.39 9.11 -16.32
CA GLY A 183 -0.98 10.41 -16.54
C GLY A 183 -2.16 10.64 -15.61
N THR A 184 -3.19 11.30 -16.13
CA THR A 184 -4.41 11.59 -15.37
C THR A 184 -5.61 10.82 -15.90
N TYR A 185 -6.63 10.62 -15.07
CA TYR A 185 -7.88 9.98 -15.47
C TYR A 185 -9.09 10.73 -14.96
N THR A 186 -10.22 10.53 -15.62
CA THR A 186 -11.54 10.90 -15.12
C THR A 186 -12.48 9.71 -15.21
N PHE A 187 -13.44 9.64 -14.30
CA PHE A 187 -14.47 8.61 -14.32
C PHE A 187 -15.83 9.22 -14.04
N GLU A 188 -16.63 9.36 -15.09
CA GLU A 188 -17.92 10.04 -15.05
C GLU A 188 -18.97 9.21 -15.78
N GLU A 189 -20.14 9.03 -15.17
CA GLU A 189 -21.27 8.31 -15.78
C GLU A 189 -20.91 6.91 -16.33
N GLY A 190 -19.97 6.22 -15.69
CA GLY A 190 -19.49 4.90 -16.12
C GLY A 190 -18.50 4.93 -17.28
N VAL A 191 -17.99 6.09 -17.67
CA VAL A 191 -16.96 6.26 -18.71
C VAL A 191 -15.65 6.64 -18.06
N LEU A 192 -14.63 5.82 -18.27
CA LEU A 192 -13.25 6.12 -17.92
C LEU A 192 -12.58 6.82 -19.10
N THR A 193 -11.93 7.95 -18.84
CA THR A 193 -11.05 8.62 -19.78
C THR A 193 -9.66 8.74 -19.17
N LEU A 194 -8.64 8.38 -19.94
CA LEU A 194 -7.24 8.41 -19.60
C LEU A 194 -6.55 9.47 -20.45
N LEU A 195 -5.66 10.23 -19.84
CA LEU A 195 -4.85 11.25 -20.48
C LEU A 195 -3.38 10.94 -20.15
N PRO A 196 -2.73 10.05 -20.91
CA PRO A 196 -1.30 9.80 -20.74
C PRO A 196 -0.51 11.09 -20.98
N ASP A 197 0.40 11.42 -20.06
CA ASP A 197 1.31 12.57 -20.18
C ASP A 197 2.79 12.15 -20.21
N GLY A 198 3.07 10.88 -19.95
CA GLY A 198 4.39 10.28 -20.03
C GLY A 198 4.36 8.76 -20.06
N GLY A 199 5.44 8.15 -20.51
CA GLY A 199 5.54 6.70 -20.57
C GLY A 199 6.82 6.20 -21.22
N ASN A 200 7.17 4.96 -20.92
CA ASN A 200 8.18 4.18 -21.63
C ASN A 200 7.61 3.50 -22.89
N HIS A 201 6.30 3.24 -22.92
CA HIS A 201 5.57 2.65 -24.05
C HIS A 201 4.09 3.11 -24.03
N ILE A 202 3.75 4.13 -24.82
CA ILE A 202 2.36 4.57 -25.03
C ILE A 202 1.88 4.03 -26.38
N PRO A 203 0.93 3.07 -26.43
CA PRO A 203 0.48 2.51 -27.70
C PRO A 203 -0.32 3.52 -28.54
N SER A 204 -0.04 3.58 -29.84
CA SER A 204 -0.74 4.48 -30.77
C SER A 204 -2.15 4.01 -31.17
N ASP A 205 -2.48 2.76 -30.86
CA ASP A 205 -3.77 2.12 -31.12
C ASP A 205 -4.70 2.12 -29.89
N ALA A 206 -4.26 2.72 -28.78
CA ALA A 206 -5.07 2.85 -27.57
C ALA A 206 -6.23 3.84 -27.76
N ALA A 207 -7.41 3.44 -27.29
CA ALA A 207 -8.59 4.30 -27.33
C ALA A 207 -8.59 5.37 -26.22
N PHE A 208 -7.97 5.09 -25.07
CA PHE A 208 -7.92 5.92 -23.85
C PHE A 208 -9.26 6.40 -23.29
N SER A 209 -10.40 6.07 -23.89
CA SER A 209 -11.71 6.31 -23.32
C SER A 209 -12.63 5.13 -23.59
N GLY A 210 -13.45 4.78 -22.59
CA GLY A 210 -14.30 3.59 -22.68
C GLY A 210 -15.27 3.44 -21.53
N LYS A 211 -16.35 2.69 -21.78
CA LYS A 211 -17.31 2.31 -20.74
C LYS A 211 -16.71 1.28 -19.80
N VAL A 212 -16.95 1.45 -18.52
CA VAL A 212 -16.49 0.59 -17.44
C VAL A 212 -17.68 -0.14 -16.83
N GLU A 213 -17.52 -1.43 -16.60
CA GLU A 213 -18.44 -2.17 -15.74
C GLU A 213 -17.71 -2.58 -14.45
N LEU A 214 -18.15 -2.00 -13.34
CA LEU A 214 -17.64 -2.30 -12.01
C LEU A 214 -18.52 -3.36 -11.35
N GLY A 215 -17.92 -4.49 -10.99
CA GLY A 215 -18.51 -5.52 -10.16
C GLY A 215 -17.82 -5.61 -8.81
N SER A 216 -18.24 -6.55 -7.97
CA SER A 216 -17.63 -6.81 -6.65
C SER A 216 -16.18 -7.29 -6.80
N GLY A 217 -15.23 -6.35 -6.81
CA GLY A 217 -13.80 -6.63 -6.97
C GLY A 217 -13.35 -6.92 -8.41
N THR A 218 -14.22 -6.71 -9.40
CA THR A 218 -13.92 -6.91 -10.82
C THR A 218 -14.12 -5.63 -11.61
N LEU A 219 -13.22 -5.37 -12.55
CA LEU A 219 -13.26 -4.20 -13.42
C LEU A 219 -13.21 -4.67 -14.88
N GLN A 220 -14.33 -4.56 -15.58
CA GLN A 220 -14.39 -4.85 -17.01
C GLN A 220 -14.19 -3.56 -17.80
N LEU A 221 -13.24 -3.61 -18.74
CA LEU A 221 -12.87 -2.50 -19.60
C LEU A 221 -12.91 -2.95 -21.07
N PRO A 222 -13.07 -2.02 -22.03
CA PRO A 222 -12.98 -2.36 -23.44
C PRO A 222 -11.55 -2.81 -23.77
N PRO A 223 -11.36 -3.89 -24.54
CA PRO A 223 -10.02 -4.40 -24.88
C PRO A 223 -9.08 -3.37 -25.50
N ALA A 224 -9.62 -2.43 -26.29
CA ALA A 224 -8.84 -1.39 -26.96
C ALA A 224 -8.45 -0.20 -26.05
N LEU A 225 -8.95 -0.14 -24.80
CA LEU A 225 -8.76 1.03 -23.94
C LEU A 225 -7.28 1.38 -23.75
N PHE A 226 -6.45 0.36 -23.51
CA PHE A 226 -5.03 0.52 -23.20
C PHE A 226 -4.09 0.34 -24.39
N GLY A 227 -4.63 -0.09 -25.54
CA GLY A 227 -3.86 -0.43 -26.74
C GLY A 227 -3.02 -1.70 -26.59
N THR A 228 -2.13 -1.91 -27.56
CA THR A 228 -1.33 -3.14 -27.64
C THR A 228 -0.05 -3.05 -26.78
N PRO A 229 0.26 -4.08 -25.96
CA PRO A 229 1.53 -4.16 -25.23
C PRO A 229 2.74 -4.17 -26.17
N ALA A 230 3.92 -3.84 -25.66
CA ALA A 230 5.15 -3.88 -26.47
C ALA A 230 5.47 -5.28 -27.03
N ARG A 231 4.91 -6.33 -26.42
CA ARG A 231 5.03 -7.73 -26.85
C ARG A 231 3.69 -8.44 -26.69
N GLY A 232 3.31 -9.23 -27.69
CA GLY A 232 2.06 -10.01 -27.66
C GLY A 232 0.82 -9.19 -28.03
N ALA A 233 -0.35 -9.76 -27.74
CA ALA A 233 -1.65 -9.11 -27.92
C ALA A 233 -2.19 -8.60 -26.58
N ALA A 234 -3.12 -7.65 -26.62
CA ALA A 234 -3.82 -7.17 -25.42
C ALA A 234 -4.78 -8.25 -24.88
N CYS A 235 -4.74 -8.49 -23.57
CA CYS A 235 -5.64 -9.42 -22.90
C CYS A 235 -7.04 -8.83 -22.72
N THR A 236 -8.08 -9.65 -22.91
CA THR A 236 -9.48 -9.22 -22.80
C THR A 236 -10.14 -9.56 -21.47
N ALA A 237 -9.47 -10.35 -20.63
CA ALA A 237 -9.97 -10.77 -19.32
C ALA A 237 -10.25 -9.57 -18.39
N PRO A 238 -11.27 -9.65 -17.53
CA PRO A 238 -11.56 -8.61 -16.54
C PRO A 238 -10.41 -8.45 -15.54
N PHE A 239 -10.23 -7.23 -15.07
CA PHE A 239 -9.30 -6.89 -14.01
C PHE A 239 -9.85 -7.31 -12.65
N ARG A 240 -8.94 -7.55 -11.71
CA ARG A 240 -9.21 -7.87 -10.30
C ARG A 240 -8.33 -7.02 -9.38
N ARG A 241 -8.85 -6.70 -8.20
CA ARG A 241 -8.08 -6.07 -7.12
C ARG A 241 -7.04 -7.01 -6.53
#